data_AF-A0A0E3R0P8-F1
#
_entry.id   AF-A0A0E3R0P8-F1
#
_cell.length_a   1.000
_cell.length_b   1.000
_cell.length_c   1.000
_cell.angle_alpha   90.00
_cell.angle_beta   90.00
_cell.angle_gamma   90.00
#
_symmetry.space_group_name_H-M   'P 1'
#
loop_
_entity.id
_entity.type
_entity.pdbx_description
1 polymer ?
#
loop_
_entity_poly.entity_id
_entity_poly.type
_entity_poly.pdbx_seq_one_letter_code
_entity_poly.pdbx_strand_id
1 'polypeptide(L)'
;MLRAMGAPVSSIQKIFIFQSGILGLLGAFIGTFAGILIALTIGQYEIQPDSSDVYGSISFIPVAVHLMDTLFIIFAVFLLNLITGVYPARHAAKVDPIKAITSK
;
A
#
# COMPACT_ATOMS: atom_id res chain seq x y z
N MET A 1 26.95 -5.88 -1.22
CA MET A 1 27.53 -6.99 -0.43
C MET A 1 27.13 -8.38 -0.95
N LEU A 2 25.85 -8.78 -1.02
CA LEU A 2 25.45 -10.11 -1.54
C LEU A 2 26.05 -10.45 -2.92
N ARG A 3 26.04 -9.47 -3.84
CA ARG A 3 26.65 -9.62 -5.17
C ARG A 3 28.18 -9.73 -5.14
N ALA A 4 28.84 -9.10 -4.16
CA ALA A 4 30.28 -9.18 -3.94
C ALA A 4 30.69 -10.51 -3.28
N MET A 5 29.76 -11.20 -2.61
CA MET A 5 29.92 -12.56 -2.07
C MET A 5 29.60 -13.66 -3.10
N GLY A 6 29.40 -13.31 -4.37
CA GLY A 6 29.15 -14.28 -5.46
C GLY A 6 27.68 -14.72 -5.62
N ALA A 7 26.73 -14.08 -4.93
CA ALA A 7 25.32 -14.45 -5.09
C ALA A 7 24.80 -14.10 -6.50
N PRO A 8 24.11 -15.03 -7.18
CA PRO A 8 23.56 -14.79 -8.52
C PRO A 8 22.46 -13.72 -8.47
N VAL A 9 22.38 -12.92 -9.54
CA VAL A 9 21.41 -11.82 -9.70
C VAL A 9 19.96 -12.28 -9.50
N SER A 10 19.67 -13.52 -9.89
CA SER A 10 18.37 -14.17 -9.72
C SER A 10 17.97 -14.35 -8.25
N SER A 11 18.93 -14.59 -7.34
CA SER A 11 18.65 -14.69 -5.90
C SER A 11 18.27 -13.33 -5.30
N ILE A 12 18.94 -12.25 -5.73
CA ILE A 12 18.62 -10.89 -5.27
C ILE A 12 17.20 -10.50 -5.72
N GLN A 13 16.85 -10.80 -6.97
CA GLN A 13 15.50 -10.56 -7.49
C GLN A 13 14.43 -11.34 -6.72
N LYS A 14 14.68 -12.63 -6.40
CA LYS A 14 13.75 -13.43 -5.61
C LYS A 14 13.52 -12.84 -4.21
N ILE A 15 14.58 -12.42 -3.52
CA ILE A 15 14.48 -11.81 -2.18
C ILE A 15 13.61 -10.56 -2.24
N PHE A 16 13.86 -9.67 -3.20
CA PHE A 16 13.07 -8.44 -3.34
C PHE A 16 11.60 -8.71 -3.70
N ILE A 17 11.32 -9.69 -4.56
CA ILE A 17 9.94 -10.07 -4.89
C ILE A 17 9.23 -10.63 -3.66
N PHE A 18 9.87 -11.50 -2.89
CA PHE A 18 9.31 -12.01 -1.63
C PHE A 18 9.07 -10.89 -0.61
N GLN A 19 10.05 -9.99 -0.45
CA GLN A 19 9.96 -8.90 0.51
C GLN A 19 8.85 -7.91 0.14
N SER A 20 8.72 -7.56 -1.15
CA SER A 20 7.63 -6.71 -1.64
C SER A 20 6.26 -7.39 -1.55
N GLY A 21 6.18 -8.70 -1.77
CA GLY A 21 4.95 -9.47 -1.54
C GLY A 21 4.50 -9.44 -0.08
N ILE A 22 5.43 -9.66 0.86
CA ILE A 22 5.15 -9.61 2.31
C ILE A 22 4.73 -8.19 2.73
N LEU A 23 5.44 -7.16 2.28
CA LEU A 23 5.09 -5.76 2.54
C LEU A 23 3.75 -5.39 1.89
N GLY A 24 3.43 -5.94 0.72
CA GLY A 24 2.14 -5.84 0.05
C GLY A 24 0.99 -6.35 0.90
N LEU A 25 1.12 -7.57 1.40
CA LEU A 25 0.12 -8.19 2.26
C LEU A 25 -0.07 -7.43 3.58
N LEU A 26 1.03 -7.06 4.25
CA LEU A 26 0.97 -6.31 5.51
C LEU A 26 0.34 -4.93 5.29
N GLY A 27 0.72 -4.23 4.22
CA GLY A 27 0.13 -2.93 3.87
C GLY A 27 -1.36 -3.01 3.57
N ALA A 28 -1.80 -4.04 2.83
CA ALA A 28 -3.22 -4.26 2.56
C ALA A 28 -4.01 -4.56 3.84
N PHE A 29 -3.46 -5.39 4.73
CA PHE A 29 -4.12 -5.73 6.00
C PHE A 29 -4.25 -4.51 6.92
N ILE A 30 -3.15 -3.78 7.14
CA ILE A 30 -3.13 -2.57 7.97
C ILE A 30 -4.00 -1.47 7.36
N GLY A 31 -3.92 -1.26 6.05
CA GLY A 31 -4.71 -0.25 5.34
C GLY A 31 -6.21 -0.53 5.40
N THR A 32 -6.62 -1.79 5.22
CA THR A 32 -8.04 -2.19 5.34
C THR A 32 -8.53 -2.00 6.76
N PHE A 33 -7.75 -2.43 7.75
CA PHE A 33 -8.09 -2.28 9.16
C PHE A 33 -8.23 -0.80 9.55
N ALA A 34 -7.25 0.03 9.19
CA ALA A 34 -7.29 1.47 9.43
C ALA A 34 -8.45 2.15 8.69
N GLY A 35 -8.71 1.77 7.43
CA GLY A 35 -9.81 2.30 6.63
C GLY A 35 -11.18 2.02 7.24
N ILE A 36 -11.40 0.78 7.72
CA ILE A 36 -12.63 0.41 8.44
C ILE A 36 -12.76 1.21 9.73
N LEU A 37 -11.67 1.35 10.50
CA LEU A 37 -11.69 2.08 11.77
C LEU A 37 -12.01 3.57 11.58
N ILE A 38 -11.44 4.18 10.54
CA ILE A 38 -11.74 5.56 10.13
C ILE A 38 -13.20 5.67 9.67
N ALA A 39 -13.67 4.75 8.82
CA ALA A 39 -15.05 4.75 8.32
C ALA A 39 -16.08 4.64 9.46
N LEU A 40 -15.83 3.79 10.45
CA LEU A 40 -16.66 3.68 11.65
C LEU A 40 -16.64 4.97 12.48
N THR A 41 -15.46 5.58 12.65
CA THR A 41 -15.32 6.83 13.42
C THR A 41 -16.05 8.00 12.74
N ILE A 42 -15.98 8.10 11.41
CA ILE A 42 -16.71 9.13 10.64
C ILE A 42 -18.21 8.86 10.67
N GLY A 43 -18.63 7.60 10.55
CA GLY A 43 -20.06 7.23 10.61
C GLY A 43 -20.72 7.51 11.97
N GLN A 44 -19.93 7.59 13.04
CA GLN A 44 -20.40 7.96 14.39
C GLN A 44 -20.44 9.49 14.61
N TYR A 45 -19.93 10.29 13.67
CA TYR A 45 -19.98 11.74 13.74
C TYR A 45 -21.39 12.21 13.36
N GLU A 46 -22.28 12.25 14.35
CA GLU A 46 -23.54 12.98 14.23
C GLU A 46 -23.19 14.47 14.08
N ILE A 47 -23.42 15.01 12.88
CA ILE A 47 -23.38 16.45 12.67
C ILE A 47 -24.54 16.99 13.49
N GLN A 48 -24.24 17.57 14.66
CA GLN A 48 -25.23 18.33 15.42
C GLN A 48 -25.90 19.28 14.43
N PRO A 49 -27.23 19.25 14.28
CA PRO A 49 -27.93 20.07 13.32
C PRO A 49 -27.80 21.51 13.79
N ASP A 50 -26.73 22.18 13.36
CA ASP A 50 -26.56 23.59 13.58
C ASP A 50 -27.69 24.24 12.77
N SER A 51 -28.49 25.03 13.48
CA SER A 51 -29.80 25.57 13.12
C SER A 51 -29.75 26.55 11.95
N SER A 52 -29.25 26.11 10.81
CA SER A 52 -29.10 26.89 9.59
C SER A 52 -29.51 26.02 8.40
N ASP A 53 -30.83 26.04 8.16
CA ASP A 53 -31.63 25.92 6.93
C ASP A 53 -30.96 25.83 5.53
N VAL A 54 -29.82 25.15 5.38
CA VAL A 54 -29.14 24.95 4.09
C VAL A 54 -29.09 23.48 3.67
N TYR A 55 -29.28 22.54 4.62
CA TYR A 55 -29.37 21.09 4.33
C TYR A 55 -30.60 20.47 5.01
N GLY A 56 -31.78 20.77 4.47
CA GLY A 56 -33.07 20.55 5.13
C GLY A 56 -33.51 19.12 5.50
N SER A 57 -32.71 18.05 5.38
CA SER A 57 -33.10 16.68 5.80
C SER A 57 -31.93 15.66 5.87
N ILE A 58 -30.68 16.09 6.07
CA ILE A 58 -29.55 15.16 6.11
C ILE A 58 -28.99 15.13 7.54
N SER A 59 -29.59 14.29 8.38
CA SER A 59 -29.23 14.16 9.81
C SER A 59 -28.01 13.26 10.07
N PHE A 60 -27.43 12.67 9.04
CA PHE A 60 -26.24 11.82 9.12
C PHE A 60 -25.57 11.75 7.75
N ILE A 61 -24.24 11.73 7.68
CA ILE A 61 -23.53 11.31 6.47
C ILE A 61 -23.51 9.78 6.52
N PRO A 62 -24.33 9.05 5.73
CA PRO A 62 -24.29 7.60 5.73
C PRO A 62 -22.96 7.14 5.12
N VAL A 63 -21.99 6.82 5.98
CA VAL A 63 -20.75 6.16 5.55
C VAL A 63 -21.10 4.73 5.17
N ALA A 64 -21.36 4.49 3.88
CA ALA A 64 -21.63 3.18 3.33
C ALA A 64 -20.32 2.56 2.81
N VAL A 65 -19.78 1.60 3.55
CA VAL A 65 -18.61 0.83 3.08
C VAL A 65 -19.09 -0.24 2.11
N HIS A 66 -18.82 -0.06 0.82
CA HIS A 66 -19.12 -1.06 -0.19
C HIS A 66 -18.01 -2.12 -0.27
N LEU A 67 -18.40 -3.39 -0.17
CA LEU A 67 -17.45 -4.51 -0.20
C LEU A 67 -16.68 -4.59 -1.53
N MET A 68 -17.34 -4.25 -2.64
CA MET A 68 -16.71 -4.25 -3.96
C MET A 68 -15.61 -3.18 -4.08
N ASP A 69 -15.86 -1.96 -3.59
CA ASP A 69 -14.87 -0.89 -3.60
C ASP A 69 -13.68 -1.24 -2.72
N THR A 70 -13.94 -1.86 -1.57
CA THR A 70 -12.89 -2.32 -0.64
C THR A 70 -12.00 -3.38 -1.31
N LEU A 71 -12.61 -4.38 -1.96
CA LEU A 71 -11.87 -5.41 -2.71
C LEU A 71 -11.07 -4.82 -3.87
N PHE A 72 -11.63 -3.84 -4.59
CA PHE A 72 -10.95 -3.16 -5.68
C PHE A 72 -9.72 -2.40 -5.18
N ILE A 73 -9.84 -1.66 -4.08
CA ILE A 73 -8.73 -0.94 -3.45
C ILE A 73 -7.64 -1.91 -2.99
N ILE A 74 -8.01 -3.01 -2.31
CA ILE A 74 -7.05 -4.04 -1.88
C ILE A 74 -6.28 -4.59 -3.09
N PHE A 75 -6.98 -4.91 -4.17
CA PHE A 75 -6.37 -5.43 -5.39
C PHE A 75 -5.44 -4.41 -6.06
N ALA A 76 -5.88 -3.15 -6.15
CA ALA A 76 -5.09 -2.05 -6.73
C ALA A 76 -3.82 -1.78 -5.91
N VAL A 77 -3.92 -1.73 -4.58
CA VAL A 77 -2.77 -1.54 -3.66
C VAL A 77 -1.80 -2.71 -3.78
N PHE A 78 -2.31 -3.95 -3.85
CA PHE A 78 -1.46 -5.13 -4.04
C PHE A 78 -0.68 -5.07 -5.36
N LEU A 79 -1.35 -4.74 -6.47
CA LEU A 79 -0.72 -4.54 -7.78
C LEU A 79 0.33 -3.42 -7.76
N LEU A 80 0.00 -2.28 -7.15
CA LEU A 80 0.94 -1.16 -7.02
C LEU A 80 2.19 -1.55 -6.22
N ASN A 81 2.03 -2.30 -5.13
CA ASN A 81 3.16 -2.75 -4.33
C ASN A 81 4.02 -3.78 -5.08
N LEU A 82 3.39 -4.67 -5.85
CA LEU A 82 4.09 -5.60 -6.72
C LEU A 82 4.90 -4.87 -7.80
N ILE A 83 4.32 -3.88 -8.48
CA ILE A 83 5.02 -3.06 -9.50
C ILE A 83 6.18 -2.31 -8.85
N THR A 84 5.92 -1.69 -7.69
CA THR A 84 6.91 -0.93 -6.93
C THR A 84 8.01 -1.81 -6.35
N GLY A 85 7.78 -3.10 -6.11
CA GLY A 85 8.83 -4.05 -5.72
C GLY A 85 9.63 -4.56 -6.91
N VAL A 86 8.95 -4.90 -8.02
CA VAL A 86 9.57 -5.49 -9.22
C VAL A 86 10.44 -4.49 -9.97
N TYR A 87 10.05 -3.22 -10.05
CA TYR A 87 10.81 -2.18 -10.73
C TYR A 87 12.21 -1.92 -10.11
N PRO A 88 12.35 -1.61 -8.80
CA PRO A 88 13.64 -1.46 -8.15
C PRO A 88 14.38 -2.80 -8.05
N ALA A 89 13.71 -3.95 -7.95
CA ALA A 89 14.40 -5.25 -8.00
C ALA A 89 15.13 -5.44 -9.34
N ARG A 90 14.48 -5.08 -10.45
CA ARG A 90 15.08 -5.08 -11.79
C ARG A 90 16.18 -4.03 -11.92
N HIS A 91 16.00 -2.86 -11.31
CA HIS A 91 17.00 -1.80 -11.32
C HIS A 91 18.25 -2.19 -10.52
N ALA A 92 18.09 -2.66 -9.27
CA ALA A 92 19.16 -3.15 -8.39
C ALA A 92 19.93 -4.34 -9.01
N ALA A 93 19.24 -5.21 -9.75
CA ALA A 93 19.86 -6.29 -10.52
C ALA A 93 20.76 -5.79 -11.67
N LYS A 94 20.45 -4.63 -12.26
CA LYS A 94 21.23 -3.98 -13.32
C LYS A 94 22.33 -3.05 -12.82
N VAL A 95 22.35 -2.70 -11.52
CA VAL A 95 23.45 -1.90 -10.94
C VAL A 95 24.74 -2.72 -10.95
N ASP A 96 25.64 -2.37 -11.86
CA ASP A 96 26.92 -3.03 -12.09
C ASP A 96 27.71 -3.17 -10.76
N PRO A 97 28.08 -4.40 -10.35
CA PRO A 97 28.77 -4.62 -9.07
C PRO A 97 30.10 -3.86 -8.96
N ILE A 98 30.71 -3.53 -10.10
CA ILE A 98 31.96 -2.77 -10.19
C ILE A 98 31.76 -1.31 -9.75
N LYS A 99 30.63 -0.67 -10.06
CA LYS A 99 30.36 0.71 -9.62
C LYS A 99 30.03 0.83 -8.13
N ALA A 100 29.50 -0.22 -7.52
CA ALA A 100 29.16 -0.22 -6.09
C ALA A 100 30.39 -0.20 -5.17
N ILE A 101 31.57 -0.61 -5.66
CA ILE A 101 32.84 -0.57 -4.92
C ILE A 101 33.61 0.74 -5.16
N THR A 102 33.38 1.42 -6.28
CA THR A 102 34.11 2.65 -6.66
C THR A 102 33.41 3.94 -6.22
N SER A 103 32.23 3.88 -5.59
CA SER A 103 31.64 5.06 -4.93
C SER A 103 32.40 5.37 -3.65
N LYS A 104 33.52 6.07 -3.82
CA LYS A 104 34.37 6.62 -2.76
C LYS A 104 33.66 7.76 -2.04
#